data_AF-A0A0S8CA94-F1
#
_entry.id   AF-A0A0S8CA94-F1
#
_cell.length_a   1.000
_cell.length_b   1.000
_cell.length_c   1.000
_cell.angle_alpha   90.00
_cell.angle_beta   90.00
_cell.angle_gamma   90.00
#
_symmetry.space_group_name_H-M   'P 1'
#
loop_
_entity.id
_entity.type
_entity.pdbx_description
1 polymer ?
#
loop_
_entity_poly.entity_id
_entity_poly.type
_entity_poly.pdbx_seq_one_letter_code
_entity_poly.pdbx_strand_id
1 'polypeptide(L)'
;MKRVVAVVVLIALTINCTYTLKHYTDYNEVQPITVSERVGEVVDAEEREQFDLYSVISDFKSATFYAIQEGGYKVKIMAGDKMLIAVNRDSQAVAVLRDYIDRYEDIQRSREVFERRWKIIDYDTLGQPITLNELKSFRRNSYSCGCASGAWLVGLVPNFLLSLVAIGGLTWNMFGTSESGLSRPIPGWISFIVINIGTAATGAIIGRRLDDKAALSAIKEARLPRKLY
;
A
#
# COMPACT_ATOMS: atom_id res chain seq x y z
N MET A 1 -15.41 25.69 -26.05
CA MET A 1 -16.39 25.03 -25.14
C MET A 1 -16.14 23.54 -24.94
N LYS A 2 -16.12 22.68 -25.98
CA LYS A 2 -16.02 21.21 -25.82
C LYS A 2 -14.81 20.72 -24.97
N ARG A 3 -13.65 21.38 -25.10
CA ARG A 3 -12.43 21.03 -24.33
C ARG A 3 -12.54 21.36 -22.84
N VAL A 4 -13.23 22.45 -22.48
CA VAL A 4 -13.41 22.87 -21.08
C VAL A 4 -14.38 21.94 -20.36
N VAL A 5 -15.47 21.53 -21.03
CA VAL A 5 -16.44 20.56 -20.49
C VAL A 5 -15.77 19.21 -20.21
N ALA A 6 -14.91 18.73 -21.11
CA ALA A 6 -14.19 17.47 -20.91
C ALA A 6 -13.27 17.50 -19.68
N VAL A 7 -12.55 18.62 -19.46
CA VAL A 7 -11.67 18.79 -18.28
C VAL A 7 -12.49 18.82 -16.99
N VAL A 8 -13.61 19.54 -16.98
CA VAL A 8 -14.49 19.62 -15.79
C VAL A 8 -15.10 18.27 -15.45
N VAL A 9 -15.54 17.49 -16.45
CA VAL A 9 -16.06 16.13 -16.24
C VAL A 9 -14.98 15.19 -15.71
N LEU A 10 -13.74 15.29 -16.22
CA LEU A 10 -12.60 14.50 -15.74
C LEU A 10 -12.29 14.83 -14.26
N ILE A 11 -12.22 16.11 -13.90
CA ILE A 11 -11.99 16.56 -12.52
C ILE A 11 -13.09 16.05 -11.60
N ALA A 12 -14.36 16.21 -11.99
CA ALA A 12 -15.51 15.74 -11.21
C ALA A 12 -15.47 14.22 -10.98
N LEU A 13 -15.09 13.43 -11.99
CA LEU A 13 -14.91 11.98 -11.86
C LEU A 13 -13.77 11.64 -10.89
N THR A 14 -12.62 12.34 -10.96
CA THR A 14 -11.50 12.11 -10.03
C THR A 14 -11.85 12.45 -8.57
N ILE A 15 -12.61 13.53 -8.35
CA ILE A 15 -13.06 13.92 -7.00
C ILE A 15 -14.07 12.90 -6.46
N ASN A 16 -15.03 12.45 -7.28
CA ASN A 16 -16.05 11.49 -6.85
C ASN A 16 -15.45 10.09 -6.56
N CYS A 17 -14.44 9.68 -7.32
CA CYS A 17 -13.66 8.48 -7.04
C CYS A 17 -12.91 8.57 -5.69
N THR A 18 -12.45 9.76 -5.31
CA THR A 18 -11.73 9.99 -4.04
C THR A 18 -12.68 9.94 -2.83
N TYR A 19 -13.92 10.43 -2.96
CA TYR A 19 -14.89 10.50 -1.86
C TYR A 19 -15.61 9.17 -1.56
N THR A 20 -15.77 8.29 -2.54
CA THR A 20 -16.47 7.00 -2.36
C THR A 20 -15.57 5.92 -1.76
N LEU A 21 -14.31 6.23 -1.45
CA LEU A 21 -13.36 5.29 -0.85
C LEU A 21 -13.63 5.16 0.65
N LYS A 22 -13.93 3.92 1.09
CA LYS A 22 -13.84 3.56 2.51
C LYS A 22 -12.45 3.92 3.00
N HIS A 23 -12.33 4.97 3.81
CA HIS A 23 -11.05 5.37 4.38
C HIS A 23 -10.53 4.26 5.29
N TYR A 24 -9.21 4.09 5.35
CA TYR A 24 -8.59 3.13 6.28
C TYR A 24 -9.04 3.37 7.73
N THR A 25 -9.43 4.60 8.05
CA THR A 25 -9.94 5.06 9.35
C THR A 25 -11.42 4.72 9.62
N ASP A 26 -12.19 4.28 8.62
CA ASP A 26 -13.60 3.91 8.78
C ASP A 26 -13.70 2.40 8.99
N TYR A 27 -14.02 2.00 10.23
CA TYR A 27 -14.17 0.62 10.65
C TYR A 27 -15.12 0.49 11.84
N ASN A 28 -15.87 -0.61 11.87
CA ASN A 28 -16.77 -0.94 12.98
C ASN A 28 -16.06 -1.83 13.99
N GLU A 29 -15.90 -1.31 15.21
CA GLU A 29 -15.49 -2.06 16.40
C GLU A 29 -16.63 -3.00 16.83
N VAL A 30 -16.31 -4.26 17.12
CA VAL A 30 -17.31 -5.26 17.52
C VAL A 30 -17.29 -5.46 19.04
N GLN A 31 -16.32 -6.22 19.54
CA GLN A 31 -16.19 -6.59 20.95
C GLN A 31 -14.71 -6.77 21.32
N PRO A 32 -14.35 -6.67 22.62
CA PRO A 32 -13.04 -7.09 23.10
C PRO A 32 -12.71 -8.51 22.66
N ILE A 33 -11.43 -8.77 22.37
CA ILE A 33 -10.98 -10.10 21.97
C ILE A 33 -9.83 -10.59 22.83
N THR A 34 -9.90 -11.86 23.18
CA THR A 34 -8.76 -12.61 23.72
C THR A 34 -7.78 -12.93 22.60
N VAL A 35 -6.62 -12.28 22.61
CA VAL A 35 -5.61 -12.48 21.57
C VAL A 35 -4.93 -13.84 21.75
N SER A 36 -4.56 -14.19 22.98
CA SER A 36 -3.95 -15.46 23.37
C SER A 36 -4.43 -15.84 24.77
N GLU A 37 -4.50 -17.13 25.06
CA GLU A 37 -4.80 -17.61 26.42
C GLU A 37 -3.73 -17.18 27.44
N ARG A 38 -2.51 -16.84 26.98
CA ARG A 38 -1.41 -16.39 27.84
C ARG A 38 -1.55 -14.95 28.34
N VAL A 39 -2.32 -14.12 27.64
CA VAL A 39 -2.42 -12.66 27.88
C VAL A 39 -3.88 -12.20 28.06
N GLY A 40 -4.87 -13.01 27.68
CA GLY A 40 -6.27 -12.64 27.83
C GLY A 40 -6.70 -11.53 26.88
N GLU A 41 -7.61 -10.67 27.37
CA GLU A 41 -8.20 -9.52 26.64
C GLU A 41 -7.40 -8.22 26.80
N VAL A 42 -6.62 -8.11 27.88
CA VAL A 42 -5.89 -6.91 28.28
C VAL A 42 -4.45 -7.30 28.57
N VAL A 43 -3.51 -6.71 27.82
CA VAL A 43 -2.08 -6.81 28.13
C VAL A 43 -1.76 -5.83 29.24
N ASP A 44 -1.21 -6.29 30.35
CA ASP A 44 -0.67 -5.42 31.40
C ASP A 44 0.82 -5.11 31.21
N ALA A 45 1.41 -4.36 32.14
CA ALA A 45 2.82 -3.97 32.06
C ALA A 45 3.79 -5.14 32.24
N GLU A 46 3.42 -6.17 33.01
CA GLU A 46 4.27 -7.36 33.23
C GLU A 46 4.28 -8.23 31.97
N GLU A 47 3.10 -8.48 31.39
CA GLU A 47 2.94 -9.22 30.14
C GLU A 47 3.61 -8.49 28.97
N ARG A 48 3.51 -7.16 28.94
CA ARG A 48 4.22 -6.32 27.97
C ARG A 48 5.72 -6.61 27.98
N GLU A 49 6.33 -6.65 29.15
CA GLU A 49 7.76 -6.91 29.31
C GLU A 49 8.10 -8.37 29.00
N GLN A 50 7.26 -9.31 29.43
CA GLN A 50 7.44 -10.73 29.14
C GLN A 50 7.46 -11.02 27.63
N PHE A 51 6.58 -10.38 26.87
CA PHE A 51 6.39 -10.64 25.44
C PHE A 51 7.00 -9.56 24.53
N ASP A 52 7.78 -8.62 25.06
CA ASP A 52 8.38 -7.49 24.31
C ASP A 52 7.38 -6.75 23.39
N LEU A 53 6.16 -6.55 23.90
CA LEU A 53 5.11 -5.84 23.17
C LEU A 53 5.22 -4.33 23.40
N TYR A 54 5.05 -3.51 22.36
CA TYR A 54 5.00 -2.03 22.51
C TYR A 54 6.22 -1.42 23.24
N SER A 55 7.42 -1.98 23.06
CA SER A 55 8.65 -1.54 23.74
C SER A 55 9.04 -0.08 23.47
N VAL A 56 8.52 0.51 22.40
CA VAL A 56 8.68 1.93 22.06
C VAL A 56 7.87 2.89 22.96
N ILE A 57 6.91 2.40 23.75
CA ILE A 57 6.07 3.22 24.63
C ILE A 57 6.62 3.13 26.06
N SER A 58 7.29 4.20 26.51
CA SER A 58 7.98 4.23 27.80
C SER A 58 7.06 4.22 29.01
N ASP A 59 5.86 4.81 28.92
CA ASP A 59 4.89 4.98 30.00
C ASP A 59 3.68 4.04 29.88
N PHE A 60 3.87 2.87 29.26
CA PHE A 60 2.83 1.87 29.06
C PHE A 60 2.20 1.42 30.39
N LYS A 61 0.86 1.32 30.41
CA LYS A 61 0.08 0.77 31.53
C LYS A 61 -0.68 -0.49 31.12
N SER A 62 -1.43 -0.42 30.02
CA SER A 62 -2.19 -1.56 29.52
C SER A 62 -2.55 -1.42 28.05
N ALA A 63 -2.93 -2.52 27.40
CA ALA A 63 -3.47 -2.53 26.04
C ALA A 63 -4.67 -3.47 25.92
N THR A 64 -5.80 -2.96 25.42
CA THR A 64 -7.02 -3.76 25.18
C THR A 64 -7.27 -3.91 23.69
N PHE A 65 -7.52 -5.14 23.24
CA PHE A 65 -7.76 -5.45 21.83
C PHE A 65 -9.24 -5.62 21.52
N TYR A 66 -9.64 -5.12 20.35
CA TYR A 66 -11.00 -5.20 19.84
C TYR A 66 -11.00 -5.73 18.41
N ALA A 67 -11.90 -6.66 18.11
CA ALA A 67 -12.08 -7.13 16.74
C ALA A 67 -12.70 -6.04 15.86
N ILE A 68 -12.29 -6.04 14.59
CA ILE A 68 -12.88 -5.24 13.52
C ILE A 68 -13.69 -6.17 12.62
N GLN A 69 -14.91 -5.74 12.24
CA GLN A 69 -15.85 -6.57 11.48
C GLN A 69 -15.29 -7.10 10.14
N GLU A 70 -14.47 -6.32 9.45
CA GLU A 70 -13.84 -6.69 8.17
C GLU A 70 -12.50 -7.42 8.34
N GLY A 71 -12.11 -7.75 9.58
CA GLY A 71 -10.85 -8.40 9.92
C GLY A 71 -9.82 -7.46 10.55
N GLY A 72 -8.85 -8.07 11.21
CA GLY A 72 -7.83 -7.36 11.98
C GLY A 72 -8.30 -6.98 13.38
N TYR A 73 -7.62 -6.00 13.98
CA TYR A 73 -7.93 -5.53 15.33
C TYR A 73 -7.62 -4.04 15.51
N LYS A 74 -8.31 -3.45 16.48
CA LYS A 74 -7.99 -2.16 17.08
C LYS A 74 -7.39 -2.42 18.46
N VAL A 75 -6.33 -1.70 18.80
CA VAL A 75 -5.77 -1.71 20.14
C VAL A 75 -5.92 -0.33 20.78
N LYS A 76 -6.44 -0.30 22.01
CA LYS A 76 -6.44 0.89 22.88
C LYS A 76 -5.31 0.71 23.88
N ILE A 77 -4.29 1.56 23.81
CA ILE A 77 -3.10 1.51 24.67
C ILE A 77 -3.18 2.65 25.67
N MET A 78 -3.18 2.33 26.95
CA MET A 78 -3.04 3.30 28.04
C MET A 78 -1.56 3.55 28.28
N ALA A 79 -1.13 4.80 28.09
CA ALA A 79 0.25 5.25 28.25
C ALA A 79 0.27 6.51 29.12
N GLY A 80 0.71 6.37 30.38
CA GLY A 80 0.59 7.43 31.38
C GLY A 80 -0.87 7.82 31.58
N ASP A 81 -1.20 9.09 31.33
CA ASP A 81 -2.57 9.62 31.41
C ASP A 81 -3.24 9.76 30.02
N LYS A 82 -2.63 9.16 28.98
CA LYS A 82 -3.09 9.25 27.59
C LYS A 82 -3.59 7.91 27.11
N MET A 83 -4.61 7.95 26.25
CA MET A 83 -5.07 6.79 25.49
C MET A 83 -4.60 6.94 24.03
N LEU A 84 -3.86 5.95 23.56
CA LEU A 84 -3.44 5.81 22.17
C LEU A 84 -4.30 4.75 21.49
N ILE A 85 -4.68 4.98 20.24
CA ILE A 85 -5.32 3.99 19.38
C ILE A 85 -4.39 3.66 18.22
N ALA A 86 -4.17 2.37 18.01
CA ALA A 86 -3.61 1.84 16.77
C ALA A 86 -4.57 0.81 16.17
N VAL A 87 -4.53 0.68 14.85
CA VAL A 87 -5.48 -0.12 14.07
C VAL A 87 -4.71 -0.94 13.06
N ASN A 88 -4.91 -2.24 13.08
CA ASN A 88 -4.34 -3.16 12.12
C ASN A 88 -5.50 -3.85 11.37
N ARG A 89 -5.66 -3.55 10.07
CA ARG A 89 -6.75 -4.09 9.24
C ARG A 89 -6.37 -5.35 8.46
N ASP A 90 -5.19 -5.93 8.68
CA ASP A 90 -4.86 -7.21 8.08
C ASP A 90 -5.79 -8.29 8.65
N SER A 91 -6.49 -9.02 7.79
CA SER A 91 -7.39 -10.11 8.22
C SER A 91 -6.65 -11.22 8.97
N GLN A 92 -5.33 -11.31 8.81
CA GLN A 92 -4.47 -12.24 9.53
C GLN A 92 -3.84 -11.65 10.80
N ALA A 93 -4.03 -10.35 11.08
CA ALA A 93 -3.32 -9.66 12.16
C ALA A 93 -3.48 -10.32 13.53
N VAL A 94 -4.70 -10.74 13.87
CA VAL A 94 -5.00 -11.41 15.14
C VAL A 94 -4.27 -12.76 15.22
N ALA A 95 -4.26 -13.53 14.13
CA ALA A 95 -3.61 -14.83 14.07
C ALA A 95 -2.08 -14.70 14.16
N VAL A 96 -1.49 -13.69 13.51
CA VAL A 96 -0.07 -13.39 13.58
C VAL A 96 0.32 -13.00 15.02
N LEU A 97 -0.47 -12.12 15.66
CA LEU A 97 -0.20 -11.67 17.02
C LEU A 97 -0.36 -12.81 18.03
N ARG A 98 -1.39 -13.66 17.87
CA ARG A 98 -1.57 -14.86 18.69
C ARG A 98 -0.38 -15.81 18.58
N ASP A 99 0.04 -16.14 17.35
CA ASP A 99 1.19 -17.02 17.13
C ASP A 99 2.49 -16.44 17.70
N TYR A 100 2.64 -15.11 17.65
CA TYR A 100 3.77 -14.43 18.27
C TYR A 100 3.81 -14.63 19.79
N ILE A 101 2.68 -14.43 20.48
CA ILE A 101 2.57 -14.57 21.94
C ILE A 101 2.69 -16.04 22.34
N ASP A 102 1.96 -16.93 21.68
CA ASP A 102 1.91 -18.36 22.03
C ASP A 102 3.27 -19.04 21.86
N ARG A 103 4.07 -18.58 20.90
CA ARG A 103 5.37 -19.17 20.56
C ARG A 103 6.54 -18.23 20.82
N TYR A 104 6.36 -17.24 21.69
CA TYR A 104 7.32 -16.16 21.89
C TYR A 104 8.75 -16.67 22.16
N GLU A 105 8.90 -17.68 23.01
CA GLU A 105 10.20 -18.26 23.36
C GLU A 105 10.89 -18.94 22.17
N ASP A 106 10.13 -19.61 21.30
CA ASP A 106 10.65 -20.22 20.07
C ASP A 106 11.05 -19.15 19.05
N ILE A 107 10.26 -18.07 18.96
CA ILE A 107 10.48 -16.97 18.03
C ILE A 107 11.71 -16.17 18.42
N GLN A 108 11.95 -15.96 19.72
CA GLN A 108 13.18 -15.35 20.22
C GLN A 108 14.43 -16.13 19.79
N ARG A 109 14.34 -17.46 19.72
CA ARG A 109 15.43 -18.33 19.23
C ARG A 109 15.54 -18.37 17.70
N SER A 110 14.45 -18.10 16.98
CA SER A 110 14.35 -18.36 15.53
C SER A 110 13.43 -17.38 14.79
N ARG A 111 13.67 -16.08 14.96
CA ARG A 111 12.86 -15.00 14.37
C ARG A 111 12.64 -15.16 12.86
N GLU A 112 13.67 -15.60 12.13
CA GLU A 112 13.60 -15.82 10.68
C GLU A 112 12.54 -16.85 10.27
N VAL A 113 12.29 -17.87 11.09
CA VAL A 113 11.28 -18.90 10.80
C VAL A 113 9.89 -18.31 10.91
N PHE A 114 9.65 -17.50 11.94
CA PHE A 114 8.40 -16.77 12.13
C PHE A 114 8.13 -15.78 10.99
N GLU A 115 9.13 -14.95 10.66
CA GLU A 115 9.05 -13.98 9.56
C GLU A 115 8.78 -14.66 8.21
N ARG A 116 9.41 -15.80 7.95
CA ARG A 116 9.19 -16.58 6.73
C ARG A 116 7.79 -17.20 6.69
N ARG A 117 7.31 -17.75 7.82
CA ARG A 117 5.97 -18.37 7.93
C ARG A 117 4.87 -17.36 7.61
N TRP A 118 4.94 -16.18 8.23
CA TRP A 118 3.95 -15.12 8.07
C TRP A 118 4.23 -14.17 6.90
N LYS A 119 5.34 -14.39 6.17
CA LYS A 119 5.79 -13.53 5.07
C LYS A 119 5.87 -12.06 5.50
N ILE A 120 6.49 -11.83 6.65
CA ILE A 120 6.71 -10.49 7.19
C ILE A 120 7.70 -9.78 6.28
N ILE A 121 7.35 -8.57 5.85
CA ILE A 121 8.18 -7.75 4.97
C ILE A 121 8.78 -6.55 5.69
N ASP A 122 8.14 -6.10 6.77
CA ASP A 122 8.57 -4.95 7.56
C ASP A 122 7.81 -4.94 8.91
N TYR A 123 8.13 -3.96 9.75
CA TYR A 123 7.47 -3.68 11.02
C TYR A 123 7.02 -2.21 11.06
N ASP A 124 5.91 -1.95 11.77
CA ASP A 124 5.45 -0.60 12.02
C ASP A 124 6.13 0.05 13.24
N THR A 125 5.71 1.28 13.57
CA THR A 125 6.29 2.04 14.68
C THR A 125 6.06 1.43 16.04
N LEU A 126 5.04 0.58 16.20
CA LEU A 126 4.76 -0.15 17.44
C LEU A 126 5.46 -1.51 17.49
N GLY A 127 6.25 -1.85 16.47
CA GLY A 127 6.89 -3.16 16.33
C GLY A 127 5.94 -4.25 15.86
N GLN A 128 4.72 -3.92 15.39
CA GLN A 128 3.82 -4.94 14.87
C GLN A 128 4.22 -5.33 13.45
N PRO A 129 4.15 -6.63 13.10
CA PRO A 129 4.54 -7.10 11.78
C PRO A 129 3.60 -6.61 10.69
N ILE A 130 4.18 -6.31 9.53
CA ILE A 130 3.49 -6.00 8.28
C ILE A 130 3.70 -7.18 7.33
N THR A 131 2.60 -7.82 6.91
CA THR A 131 2.67 -9.03 6.08
C THR A 131 2.63 -8.69 4.60
N LEU A 132 3.20 -9.58 3.76
CA LEU A 132 3.07 -9.46 2.31
C LEU A 132 1.61 -9.52 1.84
N ASN A 133 0.74 -10.21 2.57
CA ASN A 133 -0.68 -10.33 2.24
C ASN A 133 -1.41 -9.00 2.49
N GLU A 134 -1.10 -8.32 3.60
CA GLU A 134 -1.60 -6.98 3.87
C GLU A 134 -1.19 -6.01 2.77
N LEU A 135 0.10 -5.98 2.40
CA LEU A 135 0.59 -5.12 1.32
C LEU A 135 -0.17 -5.36 0.01
N LYS A 136 -0.38 -6.63 -0.35
CA LYS A 136 -1.15 -7.01 -1.55
C LYS A 136 -2.62 -6.60 -1.45
N SER A 137 -3.23 -6.74 -0.28
CA SER A 137 -4.63 -6.36 -0.03
C SER A 137 -4.81 -4.85 -0.13
N PHE A 138 -3.96 -4.08 0.56
CA PHE A 138 -3.92 -2.62 0.51
C PHE A 138 -3.78 -2.12 -0.92
N ARG A 139 -2.86 -2.73 -1.67
CA ARG A 139 -2.61 -2.43 -3.07
C ARG A 139 -3.83 -2.72 -3.96
N ARG A 140 -4.48 -3.88 -3.79
CA ARG A 140 -5.70 -4.23 -4.56
C ARG A 140 -6.81 -3.22 -4.32
N ASN A 141 -7.00 -2.80 -3.08
CA ASN A 141 -8.03 -1.83 -2.71
C ASN A 141 -7.68 -0.41 -3.19
N SER A 142 -6.41 -0.02 -3.14
CA SER A 142 -5.93 1.28 -3.64
C SER A 142 -5.98 1.37 -5.18
N TYR A 143 -5.65 0.29 -5.89
CA TYR A 143 -5.69 0.24 -7.35
C TYR A 143 -7.10 0.14 -7.94
N SER A 144 -8.10 -0.31 -7.17
CA SER A 144 -9.49 -0.19 -7.60
C SER A 144 -9.87 1.26 -7.94
N CYS A 145 -9.12 2.25 -7.42
CA CYS A 145 -9.32 3.67 -7.70
C CYS A 145 -8.17 4.28 -8.53
N GLY A 146 -6.92 3.84 -8.31
CA GLY A 146 -5.72 4.39 -8.99
C GLY A 146 -5.54 3.97 -10.45
N CYS A 147 -6.20 2.90 -10.93
CA CYS A 147 -6.12 2.47 -12.33
C CYS A 147 -6.71 3.48 -13.32
N ALA A 148 -7.52 4.45 -12.86
CA ALA A 148 -8.03 5.51 -13.73
C ALA A 148 -7.10 6.74 -13.83
N SER A 149 -6.20 6.97 -12.87
CA SER A 149 -5.46 8.24 -12.75
C SER A 149 -3.93 8.11 -12.77
N GLY A 150 -3.35 7.11 -12.07
CA GLY A 150 -1.89 6.99 -11.93
C GLY A 150 -1.19 6.41 -13.16
N ALA A 151 -1.78 5.36 -13.77
CA ALA A 151 -1.25 4.76 -14.99
C ALA A 151 -1.35 5.71 -16.21
N TRP A 152 -2.33 6.61 -16.21
CA TRP A 152 -2.52 7.61 -17.25
C TRP A 152 -1.40 8.68 -17.22
N LEU A 153 -1.06 9.21 -16.06
CA LEU A 153 -0.09 10.30 -15.97
C LEU A 153 1.35 9.87 -16.24
N VAL A 154 1.76 8.70 -15.75
CA VAL A 154 3.16 8.23 -15.88
C VAL A 154 3.39 7.46 -17.18
N GLY A 155 2.36 6.76 -17.69
CA GLY A 155 2.47 5.93 -18.90
C GLY A 155 1.98 6.60 -20.18
N LEU A 156 0.86 7.34 -20.14
CA LEU A 156 0.27 7.91 -21.36
C LEU A 156 0.83 9.29 -21.69
N VAL A 157 1.18 10.15 -20.73
CA VAL A 157 1.64 11.51 -21.05
C VAL A 157 3.00 11.51 -21.79
N PRO A 158 4.04 10.77 -21.35
CA PRO A 158 5.30 10.73 -22.09
C PRO A 158 5.15 9.99 -23.43
N ASN A 159 4.36 8.92 -23.50
CA ASN A 159 4.13 8.19 -24.75
C ASN A 159 3.25 8.95 -25.74
N PHE A 160 2.28 9.74 -25.27
CA PHE A 160 1.49 10.65 -26.10
C PHE A 160 2.40 11.76 -26.67
N LEU A 161 3.31 12.31 -25.87
CA LEU A 161 4.29 13.29 -26.34
C LEU A 161 5.30 12.68 -27.33
N LEU A 162 5.83 11.48 -27.06
CA LEU A 162 6.74 10.76 -27.96
C LEU A 162 6.04 10.34 -29.27
N SER A 163 4.79 9.90 -29.21
CA SER A 163 4.00 9.57 -30.41
C SER A 163 3.64 10.81 -31.21
N LEU A 164 3.36 11.96 -30.58
CA LEU A 164 3.20 13.24 -31.27
C LEU A 164 4.49 13.69 -31.96
N VAL A 165 5.65 13.50 -31.33
CA VAL A 165 6.96 13.79 -31.95
C VAL A 165 7.25 12.84 -33.12
N ALA A 166 6.93 11.55 -32.99
CA ALA A 166 7.10 10.56 -34.06
C ALA A 166 6.16 10.81 -35.25
N ILE A 167 4.91 11.20 -35.00
CA ILE A 167 3.95 11.60 -36.05
C ILE A 167 4.41 12.91 -36.71
N GLY A 168 4.92 13.87 -35.94
CA GLY A 168 5.50 15.11 -36.45
C GLY A 168 6.76 14.89 -37.31
N GLY A 169 7.60 13.91 -36.98
CA GLY A 169 8.75 13.52 -37.80
C GLY A 169 8.36 12.77 -39.08
N LEU A 170 7.29 11.96 -39.03
CA LEU A 170 6.73 11.28 -40.21
C LEU A 170 6.11 12.28 -41.20
N THR A 171 5.41 13.30 -40.73
CA THR A 171 4.86 14.35 -41.60
C THR A 171 5.94 15.26 -42.17
N TRP A 172 7.03 15.51 -41.43
CA TRP A 172 8.17 16.30 -41.93
C TRP A 172 8.96 15.58 -43.03
N ASN A 173 9.13 14.26 -42.93
CA ASN A 173 9.81 13.45 -43.94
C ASN A 173 8.92 13.06 -45.14
N MET A 174 7.59 13.13 -45.02
CA MET A 174 6.68 12.93 -46.17
C MET A 174 6.52 14.17 -47.05
N PHE A 175 6.93 15.36 -46.58
CA PHE A 175 6.93 16.60 -47.36
C PHE A 175 8.34 17.13 -47.71
N GLY A 176 9.41 16.48 -47.21
CA GLY A 176 10.79 16.79 -47.56
C GLY A 176 11.30 15.88 -48.68
N THR A 177 11.42 16.42 -49.88
CA THR A 177 12.13 15.79 -51.00
C THR A 177 13.60 15.58 -50.65
N SER A 178 14.02 14.33 -50.44
CA SER A 178 15.44 13.96 -50.58
C SER A 178 15.57 12.48 -50.90
N GLU A 179 15.89 12.19 -52.15
CA GLU A 179 16.44 10.91 -52.58
C GLU A 179 17.80 10.67 -51.89
N SER A 180 17.93 9.57 -51.16
CA SER A 180 19.13 8.71 -51.13
C SER A 180 19.13 7.78 -49.91
N GLY A 181 19.59 6.54 -50.11
CA GLY A 181 20.09 5.71 -49.01
C GLY A 181 19.33 4.42 -48.76
N LEU A 182 19.66 3.41 -49.57
CA LEU A 182 19.27 2.01 -49.45
C LEU A 182 19.66 1.39 -48.08
N SER A 183 18.72 1.33 -47.14
CA SER A 183 18.66 0.27 -46.12
C SER A 183 17.18 0.03 -45.88
N ARG A 184 16.70 -1.23 -45.99
CA ARG A 184 15.27 -1.55 -45.81
C ARG A 184 14.85 -1.01 -44.44
N PRO A 185 14.06 0.08 -44.35
CA PRO A 185 13.67 0.61 -43.07
C PRO A 185 12.80 -0.47 -42.43
N ILE A 186 13.14 -0.89 -41.22
CA ILE A 186 12.19 -1.60 -40.37
C ILE A 186 10.90 -0.76 -40.44
N PRO A 187 9.77 -1.33 -40.91
CA PRO A 187 8.54 -0.56 -41.06
C PRO A 187 8.30 0.21 -39.76
N GLY A 188 8.21 1.55 -39.84
CA GLY A 188 8.24 2.40 -38.64
C GLY A 188 7.19 2.02 -37.58
N TRP A 189 6.13 1.33 -37.99
CA TRP A 189 5.12 0.76 -37.10
C TRP A 189 5.65 -0.39 -36.21
N ILE A 190 6.60 -1.21 -36.68
CA ILE A 190 7.24 -2.28 -35.89
C ILE A 190 8.11 -1.66 -34.79
N SER A 191 8.95 -0.68 -35.13
CA SER A 191 9.74 0.05 -34.14
C SER A 191 8.86 0.79 -33.14
N PHE A 192 7.74 1.36 -33.59
CA PHE A 192 6.75 1.98 -32.72
C PHE A 192 6.12 0.98 -31.74
N ILE A 193 5.69 -0.20 -32.21
CA ILE A 193 5.11 -1.24 -31.36
C ILE A 193 6.12 -1.75 -30.34
N VAL A 194 7.37 -2.03 -30.74
CA VAL A 194 8.41 -2.55 -29.84
C VAL A 194 8.78 -1.53 -28.77
N ILE A 195 8.92 -0.24 -29.12
CA ILE A 195 9.21 0.83 -28.15
C ILE A 195 8.05 1.02 -27.17
N ASN A 196 6.80 1.01 -27.64
CA ASN A 196 5.63 1.17 -26.78
C ASN A 196 5.42 -0.03 -25.83
N ILE A 197 5.62 -1.26 -26.31
CA ILE A 197 5.52 -2.47 -25.46
C ILE A 197 6.65 -2.51 -24.43
N GLY A 198 7.89 -2.22 -24.84
CA GLY A 198 9.06 -2.24 -23.94
C GLY A 198 8.99 -1.17 -22.85
N THR A 199 8.54 0.04 -23.20
CA THR A 199 8.33 1.13 -22.23
C THR A 199 7.13 0.89 -21.34
N ALA A 200 6.02 0.33 -21.85
CA ALA A 200 4.88 -0.07 -21.02
C ALA A 200 5.26 -1.16 -20.01
N ALA A 201 6.06 -2.15 -20.41
CA ALA A 201 6.54 -3.20 -19.52
C ALA A 201 7.49 -2.65 -18.44
N THR A 202 8.44 -1.80 -18.82
CA THR A 202 9.39 -1.19 -17.88
C THR A 202 8.68 -0.22 -16.93
N GLY A 203 7.74 0.58 -17.44
CA GLY A 203 6.88 1.45 -16.66
C GLY A 203 5.98 0.70 -15.69
N ALA A 204 5.45 -0.47 -16.08
CA ALA A 204 4.68 -1.32 -15.19
C ALA A 204 5.54 -1.92 -14.06
N ILE A 205 6.80 -2.27 -14.33
CA ILE A 205 7.73 -2.81 -13.31
C ILE A 205 8.15 -1.71 -12.33
N ILE A 206 8.59 -0.55 -12.84
CA ILE A 206 8.99 0.59 -12.00
C ILE A 206 7.78 1.12 -11.21
N GLY A 207 6.62 1.23 -11.86
CA GLY A 207 5.36 1.61 -11.23
C GLY A 207 4.98 0.67 -10.09
N ARG A 208 5.09 -0.66 -10.27
CA ARG A 208 4.84 -1.64 -9.20
C ARG A 208 5.81 -1.50 -8.02
N ARG A 209 7.10 -1.22 -8.26
CA ARG A 209 8.09 -1.06 -7.18
C ARG A 209 7.92 0.24 -6.40
N LEU A 210 7.60 1.34 -7.08
CA LEU A 210 7.25 2.60 -6.44
C LEU A 210 5.96 2.45 -5.63
N ASP A 211 5.02 1.67 -6.15
CA ASP A 211 3.77 1.36 -5.48
C ASP A 211 3.95 0.50 -4.23
N ASP A 212 4.81 -0.53 -4.23
CA ASP A 212 5.05 -1.34 -3.03
C ASP A 212 5.65 -0.49 -1.89
N LYS A 213 6.56 0.44 -2.21
CA LYS A 213 7.11 1.39 -1.22
C LYS A 213 6.06 2.39 -0.73
N ALA A 214 5.25 2.93 -1.63
CA ALA A 214 4.20 3.89 -1.29
C ALA A 214 3.10 3.22 -0.44
N ALA A 215 2.67 2.02 -0.81
CA ALA A 215 1.71 1.22 -0.06
C ALA A 215 2.24 0.86 1.33
N LEU A 216 3.51 0.47 1.43
CA LEU A 216 4.14 0.21 2.72
C LEU A 216 4.19 1.46 3.61
N SER A 217 4.58 2.61 3.04
CA SER A 217 4.55 3.90 3.75
C SER A 217 3.14 4.27 4.21
N ALA A 218 2.13 4.07 3.36
CA ALA A 218 0.75 4.37 3.68
C ALA A 218 0.19 3.44 4.77
N ILE A 219 0.55 2.15 4.76
CA ILE A 219 0.22 1.22 5.85
C ILE A 219 0.85 1.71 7.16
N LYS A 220 2.15 2.03 7.16
CA LYS A 220 2.84 2.55 8.36
C LYS A 220 2.18 3.81 8.89
N GLU A 221 1.86 4.76 8.01
CA GLU A 221 1.18 6.01 8.37
C GLU A 221 -0.22 5.76 8.93
N ALA A 222 -0.97 4.83 8.34
CA ALA A 222 -2.32 4.50 8.78
C ALA A 222 -2.34 3.81 10.16
N ARG A 223 -1.28 3.06 10.50
CA ARG A 223 -1.11 2.38 11.79
C ARG A 223 -0.52 3.26 12.90
N LEU A 224 -0.11 4.50 12.60
CA LEU A 224 0.46 5.39 13.60
C LEU A 224 -0.49 5.56 14.79
N PRO A 225 0.01 5.43 16.04
CA PRO A 225 -0.82 5.62 17.22
C PRO A 225 -1.42 7.02 17.26
N ARG A 226 -2.74 7.12 17.39
CA ARG A 226 -3.46 8.40 17.49
C ARG A 226 -3.94 8.63 18.91
N LYS A 227 -3.82 9.85 19.40
CA LYS A 227 -4.37 10.26 20.70
C LYS A 227 -5.89 10.36 20.58
N LEU A 228 -6.63 9.77 21.52
CA LEU A 228 -8.01 10.22 21.75
C LEU A 228 -7.98 11.49 22.60
N TYR A 229 -8.76 12.47 22.19
CA TYR A 229 -9.10 13.64 23.00
C TYR A 229 -10.37 13.36 23.80
#